data_AF-A0A7X4GYT9-F1
#
_entry.id   AF-A0A7X4GYT9-F1
#
_cell.length_a   1.000
_cell.length_b   1.000
_cell.length_c   1.000
_cell.angle_alpha   90.00
_cell.angle_beta   90.00
_cell.angle_gamma   90.00
#
_symmetry.space_group_name_H-M   'P 1'
#
loop_
_entity.id
_entity.type
_entity.pdbx_description
1 polymer ?
#
loop_
_entity_poly.entity_id
_entity_poly.type
_entity_poly.pdbx_seq_one_letter_code
_entity_poly.pdbx_strand_id
1 'polypeptide(L)'
;MDELIRMNRQLLKFLILSTLIIGKAAAADGRPLVPPGAEAILDKSYRLVDAYQNDDAATWNRMVCGALSEKGGPGSLSGMKFLGLLSTPRLVSVASVSEAGNLTTSHQQPTVKIEVQAEHYPIGNLVLTFVEMDNGRCVLVIF
;
A
#
# COMPACT_ATOMS: atom_id res chain seq x y z
N MET A 1 43.30 37.28 2.71
CA MET A 1 42.15 36.61 3.36
C MET A 1 41.04 36.24 2.38
N ASP A 2 41.06 36.76 1.13
CA ASP A 2 40.02 36.50 0.12
C ASP A 2 40.15 35.23 -0.72
N GLU A 3 41.34 34.60 -0.81
CA GLU A 3 41.50 33.35 -1.59
C GLU A 3 40.99 32.09 -0.88
N LEU A 4 41.07 32.05 0.46
CA LEU A 4 40.58 30.90 1.24
C LEU A 4 39.06 30.75 1.16
N ILE A 5 38.33 31.87 1.04
CA ILE A 5 36.87 31.89 0.90
C ILE A 5 36.44 31.45 -0.50
N ARG A 6 37.24 31.75 -1.53
CA ARG A 6 36.97 31.37 -2.92
C ARG A 6 37.19 29.85 -3.16
N MET A 7 38.21 29.26 -2.54
CA MET A 7 38.46 27.80 -2.59
C MET A 7 37.39 26.98 -1.88
N ASN A 8 36.86 27.47 -0.76
CA ASN A 8 35.82 26.76 -0.01
C ASN A 8 34.45 26.74 -0.74
N ARG A 9 34.23 27.70 -1.66
CA ARG A 9 33.01 27.78 -2.48
C ARG A 9 33.05 26.90 -3.74
N GLN A 10 34.23 26.54 -4.24
CA GLN A 10 34.38 25.62 -5.38
C GLN A 10 34.34 24.15 -4.94
N LEU A 11 34.86 23.82 -3.76
CA LEU A 11 34.80 22.45 -3.22
C LEU A 11 33.37 22.01 -2.86
N LEU A 12 32.50 22.94 -2.45
CA LEU A 12 31.10 22.65 -2.13
C LEU A 12 30.24 22.34 -3.38
N LYS A 13 30.67 22.74 -4.58
CA LYS A 13 29.93 22.47 -5.83
C LYS A 13 30.24 21.10 -6.43
N PHE A 14 31.37 20.50 -6.08
CA PHE A 14 31.76 19.18 -6.59
C PHE A 14 31.23 18.01 -5.75
N LEU A 15 30.64 18.28 -4.58
CA LEU A 15 30.17 17.24 -3.65
C LEU A 15 28.68 16.89 -3.79
N ILE A 16 27.98 17.44 -4.79
CA ILE A 16 26.55 17.15 -5.09
C ILE A 16 26.43 16.34 -6.39
N LEU A 17 27.35 15.41 -6.65
CA LEU A 17 27.27 14.55 -7.85
C LEU A 17 27.49 13.07 -7.57
N SER A 18 27.31 12.65 -6.32
CA SER A 18 27.48 11.25 -5.95
C SER A 18 26.57 10.92 -4.79
N THR A 19 25.36 10.48 -5.13
CA THR A 19 24.50 9.50 -4.44
C THR A 19 23.03 9.92 -4.49
N LEU A 20 22.35 9.51 -5.56
CA LEU A 20 21.06 8.87 -5.40
C LEU A 20 20.76 8.09 -6.70
N ILE A 21 21.48 6.98 -6.89
CA ILE A 21 20.88 5.86 -7.61
C ILE A 21 19.77 5.36 -6.68
N ILE A 22 18.60 6.03 -6.71
CA ILE A 22 17.37 5.38 -6.28
C ILE A 22 17.23 4.24 -7.27
N GLY A 23 17.65 3.04 -6.86
CA GLY A 23 17.31 1.81 -7.55
C GLY A 23 15.80 1.68 -7.54
N LYS A 24 15.14 2.36 -8.49
CA LYS A 24 13.80 1.99 -8.92
C LYS A 24 13.98 0.62 -9.54
N ALA A 25 13.75 -0.41 -8.73
CA ALA A 25 13.41 -1.72 -9.23
C ALA A 25 12.04 -1.58 -9.91
N ALA A 26 12.03 -0.97 -11.09
CA ALA A 26 10.95 -1.03 -12.04
C ALA A 26 11.19 -2.29 -12.86
N ALA A 27 10.13 -3.02 -13.18
CA ALA A 27 10.21 -4.00 -14.26
C ALA A 27 10.72 -3.26 -15.51
N ALA A 28 11.37 -3.96 -16.44
CA ALA A 28 11.90 -3.39 -17.69
C ALA A 28 10.85 -2.55 -18.48
N ASP A 29 9.56 -2.71 -18.14
CA ASP A 29 8.42 -2.13 -18.81
C ASP A 29 7.76 -0.98 -18.01
N GLY A 30 8.42 -0.46 -16.97
CA GLY A 30 7.93 0.66 -16.15
C GLY A 30 6.76 0.32 -15.20
N ARG A 31 6.36 -0.95 -15.16
CA ARG A 31 5.35 -1.46 -14.21
C ARG A 31 6.00 -1.68 -12.83
N PRO A 32 5.25 -1.44 -11.72
CA PRO A 32 5.70 -1.84 -10.39
C PRO A 32 6.08 -3.33 -10.42
N LEU A 33 7.26 -3.67 -9.90
CA LEU A 33 7.62 -5.07 -9.71
C LEU A 33 6.68 -5.64 -8.64
N VAL A 34 5.79 -6.53 -9.07
CA VAL A 34 4.93 -7.30 -8.18
C VAL A 34 5.65 -8.62 -7.91
N PRO A 35 5.92 -8.98 -6.65
CA PRO A 35 6.54 -10.25 -6.36
C PRO A 35 5.56 -11.39 -6.69
N PRO A 36 6.06 -12.54 -7.21
CA PRO A 36 5.21 -13.67 -7.54
C PRO A 36 4.34 -14.10 -6.36
N GLY A 37 3.06 -14.36 -6.63
CA GLY A 37 2.07 -14.76 -5.64
C GLY A 37 1.35 -13.60 -4.94
N ALA A 38 1.68 -12.34 -5.26
CA ALA A 38 1.00 -11.16 -4.72
C ALA A 38 0.10 -10.44 -5.75
N GLU A 39 0.06 -10.90 -6.99
CA GLU A 39 -0.71 -10.27 -8.07
C GLU A 39 -2.21 -10.22 -7.76
N ALA A 40 -2.74 -11.32 -7.24
CA ALA A 40 -4.16 -11.42 -6.91
C ALA A 40 -4.57 -10.47 -5.77
N ILE A 41 -3.79 -10.39 -4.69
CA ILE A 41 -4.09 -9.47 -3.58
C ILE A 41 -3.91 -8.01 -4.00
N LEU A 42 -2.96 -7.70 -4.89
CA LEU A 42 -2.79 -6.36 -5.44
C LEU A 42 -4.01 -5.92 -6.24
N ASP A 43 -4.51 -6.76 -7.14
CA ASP A 43 -5.76 -6.49 -7.89
C ASP A 43 -6.95 -6.30 -6.94
N LYS A 44 -7.14 -7.23 -5.99
CA LYS A 44 -8.23 -7.13 -5.00
C LYS A 44 -8.15 -5.84 -4.19
N SER A 45 -6.95 -5.40 -3.81
CA SER A 45 -6.74 -4.18 -3.02
C SER A 45 -7.20 -2.94 -3.77
N TYR A 46 -6.82 -2.79 -5.03
CA TYR A 46 -7.29 -1.67 -5.86
C TYR A 46 -8.79 -1.71 -6.09
N ARG A 47 -9.36 -2.89 -6.39
CA ARG A 47 -10.81 -3.05 -6.54
C ARG A 47 -11.59 -2.70 -5.27
N LEU A 48 -11.03 -2.95 -4.09
CA LEU A 48 -11.64 -2.55 -2.82
C LEU A 48 -11.58 -1.02 -2.62
N VAL A 49 -10.48 -0.37 -2.97
CA VAL A 49 -10.39 1.11 -2.95
C VAL A 49 -11.40 1.72 -3.92
N ASP A 50 -11.50 1.18 -5.14
CA ASP A 50 -12.47 1.64 -6.14
C ASP A 50 -13.91 1.41 -5.65
N ALA A 51 -14.21 0.25 -5.06
CA ALA A 51 -15.53 -0.05 -4.50
C ALA A 51 -15.87 0.92 -3.36
N TYR A 52 -14.90 1.27 -2.52
CA TYR A 52 -15.10 2.27 -1.47
C TYR A 52 -15.47 3.65 -2.04
N GLN A 53 -14.67 4.14 -3.01
CA GLN A 53 -14.84 5.45 -3.62
C GLN A 53 -16.15 5.56 -4.42
N ASN A 54 -16.57 4.48 -5.09
CA ASN A 54 -17.78 4.44 -5.92
C ASN A 54 -19.05 4.00 -5.16
N ASP A 55 -18.96 3.82 -3.84
CA ASP A 55 -20.07 3.33 -3.01
C ASP A 55 -20.62 1.95 -3.43
N ASP A 56 -19.76 1.09 -4.01
CA ASP A 56 -20.12 -0.26 -4.44
C ASP A 56 -20.06 -1.25 -3.27
N ALA A 57 -21.11 -1.20 -2.43
CA ALA A 57 -21.26 -2.10 -1.30
C ALA A 57 -21.34 -3.58 -1.71
N ALA A 58 -21.82 -3.88 -2.92
CA ALA A 58 -21.95 -5.26 -3.39
C ALA A 58 -20.59 -5.90 -3.64
N THR A 59 -19.68 -5.17 -4.28
CA THR A 59 -18.30 -5.61 -4.50
C THR A 59 -17.53 -5.64 -3.17
N TRP A 60 -17.58 -4.56 -2.39
CA TRP A 60 -16.88 -4.48 -1.10
C TRP A 60 -17.27 -5.63 -0.18
N ASN A 61 -18.57 -5.78 0.10
CA ASN A 61 -19.03 -6.74 1.10
C ASN A 61 -18.77 -8.19 0.67
N ARG A 62 -18.73 -8.48 -0.64
CA ARG A 62 -18.38 -9.83 -1.14
C ARG A 62 -16.91 -10.17 -0.92
N MET A 63 -16.02 -9.18 -0.93
CA MET A 63 -14.58 -9.38 -0.92
C MET A 63 -13.96 -9.25 0.47
N VAL A 64 -14.51 -8.40 1.34
CA VAL A 64 -13.98 -8.15 2.68
C VAL A 64 -14.42 -9.24 3.66
N CYS A 65 -13.47 -9.78 4.42
CA CYS A 65 -13.75 -10.78 5.45
C CYS A 65 -14.71 -10.21 6.52
N GLY A 66 -15.77 -10.95 6.85
CA GLY A 66 -16.75 -10.53 7.87
C GLY A 66 -17.69 -9.39 7.46
N ALA A 67 -17.60 -8.87 6.23
CA ALA A 67 -18.47 -7.78 5.78
C ALA A 67 -19.93 -8.19 5.57
N LEU A 68 -20.20 -9.48 5.33
CA LEU A 68 -21.55 -10.03 5.15
C LEU A 68 -22.19 -10.56 6.43
N SER A 69 -21.39 -10.84 7.47
CA SER A 69 -21.91 -11.41 8.71
C SER A 69 -22.70 -10.41 9.56
N GLU A 70 -22.50 -9.11 9.33
CA GLU A 70 -23.21 -8.04 10.02
C GLU A 70 -23.60 -6.95 9.02
N LYS A 71 -24.89 -6.82 8.69
CA LYS A 71 -25.37 -5.66 7.93
C LYS A 71 -25.05 -4.39 8.71
N GLY A 72 -24.09 -3.61 8.23
CA GLY A 72 -23.63 -2.40 8.93
C GLY A 72 -22.54 -2.64 9.97
N GLY A 73 -21.99 -3.86 10.08
CA GLY A 73 -20.86 -4.15 10.97
C GLY A 73 -19.56 -3.47 10.54
N PRO A 74 -18.52 -3.51 11.39
CA PRO A 74 -17.28 -2.76 11.18
C PRO A 74 -16.52 -3.14 9.90
N GLY A 75 -16.71 -4.35 9.36
CA GLY A 75 -16.13 -4.77 8.07
C GLY A 75 -16.95 -4.38 6.83
N SER A 76 -18.20 -3.95 7.00
CA SER A 76 -19.08 -3.55 5.89
C SER A 76 -18.68 -2.20 5.31
N LEU A 77 -19.01 -1.95 4.03
CA LEU A 77 -18.69 -0.65 3.41
C LEU A 77 -19.31 0.52 4.19
N SER A 78 -20.56 0.39 4.65
CA SER A 78 -21.22 1.40 5.47
C SER A 78 -20.49 1.67 6.79
N GLY A 79 -19.92 0.63 7.39
CA GLY A 79 -19.11 0.74 8.60
C GLY A 79 -17.80 1.49 8.36
N MET A 80 -17.33 1.55 7.11
CA MET A 80 -16.08 2.20 6.72
C MET A 80 -16.22 3.65 6.28
N LYS A 81 -17.45 4.10 5.97
CA LYS A 81 -17.70 5.46 5.44
C LYS A 81 -17.33 6.59 6.41
N PHE A 82 -17.04 6.29 7.68
CA PHE A 82 -16.55 7.30 8.62
C PHE A 82 -15.25 7.97 8.13
N LEU A 83 -14.46 7.31 7.28
CA LEU A 83 -13.24 7.89 6.70
C LEU A 83 -13.51 9.03 5.69
N GLY A 84 -14.74 9.15 5.16
CA GLY A 84 -15.08 10.15 4.14
C GLY A 84 -14.47 9.84 2.78
N LEU A 85 -14.25 10.85 1.93
CA LEU A 85 -13.59 10.66 0.64
C LEU A 85 -12.11 10.32 0.79
N LEU A 86 -11.58 9.51 -0.13
CA LEU A 86 -10.15 9.17 -0.19
C LEU A 86 -9.48 9.91 -1.35
N SER A 87 -8.24 10.37 -1.14
CA SER A 87 -7.38 10.88 -2.21
C SER A 87 -7.01 9.78 -3.21
N THR A 88 -6.30 10.17 -4.27
CA THR A 88 -5.67 9.21 -5.19
C THR A 88 -4.78 8.22 -4.41
N PRO A 89 -4.96 6.90 -4.62
CA PRO A 89 -4.19 5.88 -3.92
C PRO A 89 -2.74 5.83 -4.38
N ARG A 90 -1.81 5.69 -3.43
CA ARG A 90 -0.38 5.49 -3.68
C ARG A 90 0.05 4.12 -3.15
N LEU A 91 0.55 3.26 -4.03
CA LEU A 91 1.13 1.98 -3.61
C LEU A 91 2.38 2.23 -2.75
N VAL A 92 2.38 1.69 -1.53
CA VAL A 92 3.52 1.79 -0.61
C VAL A 92 4.38 0.54 -0.69
N SER A 93 3.77 -0.64 -0.57
CA SER A 93 4.50 -1.90 -0.58
C SER A 93 3.62 -3.07 -1.00
N VAL A 94 4.23 -4.06 -1.64
CA VAL A 94 3.66 -5.37 -1.90
C VAL A 94 4.62 -6.42 -1.35
N ALA A 95 4.11 -7.32 -0.52
CA ALA A 95 4.86 -8.43 0.04
C ALA A 95 4.19 -9.74 -0.38
N SER A 96 4.99 -10.67 -0.93
CA SER A 96 4.60 -12.06 -1.08
C SER A 96 5.28 -12.92 -0.02
N VAL A 97 4.86 -14.17 0.08
CA VAL A 97 5.36 -15.12 1.05
C VAL A 97 5.97 -16.27 0.27
N SER A 98 7.20 -16.60 0.62
CA SER A 98 7.91 -17.71 -0.02
C SER A 98 7.76 -18.97 0.83
N GLU A 99 7.31 -20.05 0.21
CA GLU A 99 7.27 -21.39 0.83
C GLU A 99 8.67 -22.02 0.97
N ALA A 100 9.73 -21.37 0.48
CA ALA A 100 11.10 -21.90 0.50
C ALA A 100 11.79 -21.83 1.88
N GLY A 101 11.15 -21.24 2.89
CA GLY A 101 11.67 -21.16 4.25
C GLY A 101 10.89 -22.05 5.20
N ASN A 102 11.56 -22.99 5.86
CA ASN A 102 11.00 -23.79 6.95
C ASN A 102 10.73 -22.88 8.17
N LEU A 103 9.63 -22.13 8.14
CA LEU A 103 9.21 -21.26 9.23
C LEU A 103 8.17 -21.97 10.10
N THR A 104 8.61 -22.24 11.33
CA THR A 104 7.73 -22.58 12.44
C THR A 104 6.75 -21.44 12.69
N THR A 105 5.45 -21.74 12.56
CA THR A 105 4.32 -21.04 13.21
C THR A 105 4.19 -19.54 12.95
N SER A 106 3.81 -19.15 11.73
CA SER A 106 2.79 -18.13 11.47
C SER A 106 2.59 -18.12 9.96
N HIS A 107 1.37 -18.37 9.46
CA HIS A 107 1.06 -18.24 8.05
C HIS A 107 1.25 -16.78 7.65
N GLN A 108 2.46 -16.40 7.22
CA GLN A 108 2.64 -15.13 6.55
C GLN A 108 1.74 -15.19 5.31
N GLN A 109 0.93 -14.15 5.12
CA GLN A 109 0.01 -14.02 4.01
C GLN A 109 0.48 -12.89 3.08
N PRO A 110 0.26 -12.99 1.76
CA PRO A 110 0.49 -11.88 0.86
C PRO A 110 -0.20 -10.61 1.37
N THR A 111 0.54 -9.50 1.36
CA THR A 111 0.10 -8.22 1.94
C THR A 111 0.36 -7.08 0.98
N VAL A 112 -0.60 -6.17 0.88
CA VAL A 112 -0.49 -4.94 0.09
C VAL A 112 -0.75 -3.75 1.00
N LYS A 113 0.05 -2.69 0.86
CA LYS A 113 -0.16 -1.42 1.57
C LYS A 113 -0.36 -0.30 0.58
N ILE A 114 -1.49 0.39 0.71
CA ILE A 114 -1.86 1.56 -0.10
C ILE A 114 -2.01 2.75 0.83
N GLU A 115 -1.35 3.85 0.50
CA GLU A 115 -1.47 5.11 1.20
C GLU A 115 -2.51 6.00 0.52
N VAL A 116 -3.36 6.63 1.33
CA VAL A 116 -4.37 7.62 0.92
C VAL A 116 -4.40 8.75 1.94
N GLN A 117 -5.02 9.87 1.60
CA GLN A 117 -5.55 10.83 2.56
C GLN A 117 -7.05 10.63 2.65
N ALA A 118 -7.59 10.60 3.86
CA ALA A 118 -9.02 10.43 4.12
C ALA A 118 -9.57 11.72 4.72
N GLU A 119 -10.71 12.19 4.20
CA GLU A 119 -11.33 13.48 4.56
C GLU A 119 -11.53 13.64 6.07
N HIS A 120 -11.93 12.58 6.76
CA HIS A 120 -12.21 12.59 8.19
C HIS A 120 -11.10 11.97 9.03
N TYR A 121 -9.91 11.73 8.45
CA TYR A 121 -8.77 11.21 9.18
C TYR A 121 -7.81 12.35 9.57
N PRO A 122 -7.71 12.71 10.86
CA PRO A 122 -7.07 13.96 11.28
C PRO A 122 -5.54 13.98 11.18
N ILE A 123 -4.89 12.84 10.94
CA ILE A 123 -3.44 12.70 11.03
C ILE A 123 -2.87 12.23 9.69
N GLY A 124 -2.40 13.17 8.87
CA GLY A 124 -1.57 12.89 7.70
C GLY A 124 -2.16 11.85 6.75
N ASN A 125 -1.29 10.98 6.23
CA ASN A 125 -1.71 9.91 5.33
C ASN A 125 -2.15 8.67 6.12
N LEU A 126 -3.24 8.06 5.68
CA LEU A 126 -3.75 6.77 6.14
C LEU A 126 -3.15 5.64 5.30
N VAL A 127 -2.69 4.57 5.95
CA VAL A 127 -2.14 3.39 5.25
C VAL A 127 -3.12 2.23 5.36
N LEU A 128 -3.83 1.97 4.27
CA LEU A 128 -4.69 0.82 4.11
C LEU A 128 -3.83 -0.43 3.91
N THR A 129 -3.92 -1.38 4.82
CA THR A 129 -3.23 -2.67 4.71
C THR A 129 -4.24 -3.76 4.36
N PHE A 130 -3.98 -4.46 3.26
CA PHE A 130 -4.80 -5.55 2.74
C PHE A 130 -4.05 -6.85 2.91
N VAL A 131 -4.67 -7.80 3.62
CA VAL A 131 -4.10 -9.12 3.89
C VAL A 131 -5.01 -10.18 3.30
N GLU A 132 -4.44 -11.08 2.52
CA GLU A 132 -5.19 -12.19 1.98
C GLU A 132 -5.50 -13.24 3.06
N MET A 133 -6.78 -13.57 3.26
CA MET A 133 -7.24 -14.52 4.28
C MET A 133 -7.94 -15.72 3.64
N ASP A 134 -8.11 -16.78 4.43
CA ASP A 134 -8.88 -17.98 4.06
C ASP A 134 -8.47 -18.56 2.68
N ASN A 135 -7.16 -18.67 2.45
CA ASN A 135 -6.57 -19.14 1.19
C ASN A 135 -7.05 -18.34 -0.04
N GLY A 136 -7.18 -17.02 0.09
CA GLY A 136 -7.55 -16.14 -1.00
C GLY A 136 -9.03 -15.88 -1.18
N ARG A 137 -9.88 -16.43 -0.30
CA ARG A 137 -11.33 -16.26 -0.40
C ARG A 137 -11.82 -14.86 -0.05
N CYS A 138 -11.16 -14.19 0.89
CA CYS A 138 -11.51 -12.83 1.29
C CYS A 138 -10.26 -12.03 1.66
N VAL A 139 -10.45 -10.72 1.81
CA VAL A 139 -9.41 -9.77 2.18
C VAL A 139 -9.74 -9.15 3.53
N LEU A 140 -8.79 -9.22 4.46
CA LEU A 140 -8.84 -8.41 5.67
C LEU A 140 -8.30 -7.02 5.35
N VAL A 141 -9.05 -5.98 5.71
CA VAL A 141 -8.63 -4.57 5.53
C VAL A 141 -8.34 -3.98 6.90
N ILE A 142 -7.17 -3.38 7.05
CA ILE A 142 -6.66 -2.78 8.30
C ILE A 142 -6.31 -1.31 8.01
N PHE A 143 -6.62 -0.42 8.97
CA PHE A 143 -6.53 1.04 8.86
C PHE A 143 -5.57 1.59 9.91
#